data_AF-A0A7C6D7Z8-F1
#
_entry.id   AF-A0A7C6D7Z8-F1
#
_cell.length_a   1.000
_cell.length_b   1.000
_cell.length_c   1.000
_cell.angle_alpha   90.00
_cell.angle_beta   90.00
_cell.angle_gamma   90.00
#
_symmetry.space_group_name_H-M   'P 1'
#
loop_
_entity.id
_entity.type
_entity.pdbx_description
1 polymer ?
#
loop_
_entity_poly.entity_id
_entity_poly.type
_entity_poly.pdbx_seq_one_letter_code
_entity_poly.pdbx_strand_id
1 'polypeptide(L)'
;MEEMLTQLMEQEKQTVEKYKDISQKARSSTEHDLINRILAQKKFEIETLRLLCSGKVPDRFIAFGTIIEDEVNFRESPSPSGSLMAVLSRGTPVILTERRGNWVGLQLYDGKSGWVFRDYVRVND
;
A
#
# COMPACT_ATOMS: atom_id res chain seq x y z
N MET A 1 -4.68 21.85 6.75
CA MET A 1 -4.09 20.71 5.99
C MET A 1 -4.95 19.47 6.15
N GLU A 2 -5.12 18.96 7.37
CA GLU A 2 -5.96 17.79 7.70
C GLU A 2 -7.38 17.83 7.10
N GLU A 3 -8.10 18.94 7.25
CA GLU A 3 -9.42 19.14 6.63
C GLU A 3 -9.39 18.98 5.10
N MET A 4 -8.42 19.63 4.43
CA MET A 4 -8.23 19.55 2.97
C MET A 4 -7.91 18.11 2.51
N LEU A 5 -7.07 17.38 3.24
CA LEU A 5 -6.79 15.97 2.97
C LEU A 5 -8.04 15.10 3.16
N THR A 6 -8.86 15.40 4.17
CA THR A 6 -10.12 14.70 4.44
C THR A 6 -11.15 14.93 3.33
N GLN A 7 -11.31 16.19 2.89
CA GLN A 7 -12.16 16.56 1.75
C GLN A 7 -11.71 15.86 0.46
N LEU A 8 -10.40 15.86 0.18
CA LEU A 8 -9.84 15.22 -1.02
C LEU A 8 -10.01 13.70 -0.98
N MET A 9 -9.75 13.05 0.17
CA MET A 9 -9.97 11.62 0.37
C MET A 9 -11.44 11.23 0.13
N GLU A 10 -12.39 12.07 0.52
CA GLU A 10 -13.82 11.80 0.31
C GLU A 10 -14.25 12.05 -1.15
N GLN A 11 -13.77 13.12 -1.77
CA GLN A 11 -13.93 13.38 -3.21
C GLN A 11 -13.43 12.21 -4.06
N GLU A 12 -12.29 11.60 -3.70
CA GLU A 12 -11.72 10.50 -4.47
C GLU A 12 -12.47 9.17 -4.30
N LYS A 13 -13.00 8.86 -3.11
CA LYS A 13 -13.93 7.72 -2.95
C LYS A 13 -15.16 7.87 -3.84
N GLN A 14 -15.80 9.05 -3.82
CA GLN A 14 -16.98 9.33 -4.64
C GLN A 14 -16.66 9.29 -6.14
N THR A 15 -15.42 9.60 -6.51
CA THR A 15 -14.91 9.47 -7.89
C THR A 15 -14.70 8.00 -8.28
N VAL A 16 -14.20 7.16 -7.37
CA VAL A 16 -14.09 5.71 -7.57
C VAL A 16 -15.47 5.06 -7.78
N GLU A 17 -16.49 5.39 -6.98
CA GLU A 17 -17.84 4.83 -7.18
C GLU A 17 -18.42 5.24 -8.55
N LYS A 18 -18.25 6.50 -8.98
CA LYS A 18 -18.63 6.95 -10.33
C LYS A 18 -17.93 6.15 -11.43
N TYR A 19 -16.64 5.81 -11.27
CA TYR A 19 -15.93 4.98 -12.25
C TYR A 19 -16.39 3.50 -12.24
N LYS A 20 -16.82 2.94 -11.09
CA LYS A 20 -17.48 1.62 -11.07
C LYS A 20 -18.82 1.64 -11.84
N ASP A 21 -19.62 2.68 -11.63
CA ASP A 21 -20.89 2.89 -12.34
C ASP A 21 -20.72 3.03 -13.86
N ILE A 22 -19.57 3.54 -14.32
CA ILE A 22 -19.21 3.60 -15.74
C ILE A 22 -18.69 2.23 -16.21
N SER A 23 -17.91 1.53 -15.39
CA SER A 23 -17.41 0.17 -15.68
C SER A 23 -18.54 -0.84 -15.91
N GLN A 24 -19.62 -0.75 -15.14
CA GLN A 24 -20.84 -1.56 -15.33
C GLN A 24 -21.60 -1.25 -16.64
N LYS A 25 -21.33 -0.11 -17.28
CA LYS A 25 -21.99 0.38 -18.50
C LYS A 25 -21.07 0.30 -19.73
N ALA A 26 -19.87 -0.25 -19.57
CA ALA A 26 -18.91 -0.45 -20.64
C ALA A 26 -19.46 -1.41 -21.71
N ARG A 27 -19.26 -1.07 -22.98
CA ARG A 27 -19.82 -1.78 -24.15
C ARG A 27 -18.80 -2.70 -24.84
N SER A 28 -17.55 -2.64 -24.41
CA SER A 28 -16.43 -3.42 -24.95
C SER A 28 -15.42 -3.77 -23.85
N SER A 29 -14.62 -4.81 -24.07
CA SER A 29 -13.48 -5.14 -23.20
C SER A 29 -12.51 -3.97 -23.09
N THR A 30 -12.21 -3.29 -24.20
CA THR A 30 -11.32 -2.12 -24.23
C THR A 30 -11.81 -0.98 -23.34
N GLU A 31 -13.12 -0.67 -23.33
CA GLU A 31 -13.68 0.32 -22.39
C GLU A 31 -13.48 -0.12 -20.94
N HIS A 32 -13.80 -1.39 -20.63
CA HIS A 32 -13.66 -1.95 -19.30
C HIS A 32 -12.19 -1.93 -18.80
N ASP A 33 -11.24 -2.30 -19.66
CA ASP A 33 -9.80 -2.28 -19.36
C ASP A 33 -9.27 -0.87 -19.12
N LEU A 34 -9.73 0.13 -19.89
CA LEU A 34 -9.38 1.54 -19.69
C LEU A 34 -9.94 2.07 -18.37
N ILE A 35 -11.18 1.72 -18.02
CA ILE A 35 -11.78 2.13 -16.74
C ILE A 35 -11.09 1.45 -15.56
N ASN A 36 -10.71 0.18 -15.69
CA ASN A 36 -9.97 -0.57 -14.67
C ASN A 36 -8.57 0.03 -14.41
N ARG A 37 -7.89 0.57 -15.44
CA ARG A 37 -6.64 1.33 -15.27
C ARG A 37 -6.86 2.62 -14.44
N ILE A 38 -7.94 3.36 -14.71
CA ILE A 38 -8.29 4.57 -13.94
C ILE A 38 -8.62 4.20 -12.49
N LEU A 39 -9.39 3.13 -12.26
CA LEU A 39 -9.70 2.62 -10.92
C LEU A 39 -8.45 2.18 -10.15
N ALA A 40 -7.46 1.58 -10.83
CA ALA A 40 -6.18 1.22 -10.23
C ALA A 40 -5.37 2.46 -9.80
N GLN A 41 -5.27 3.48 -10.65
CA GLN A 41 -4.64 4.77 -10.31
C GLN A 41 -5.35 5.44 -9.12
N LYS A 42 -6.68 5.52 -9.16
CA LYS A 42 -7.48 6.13 -8.09
C LYS A 42 -7.35 5.39 -6.75
N LYS A 43 -7.15 4.07 -6.77
CA LYS A 43 -6.81 3.28 -5.57
C LYS A 43 -5.45 3.70 -4.98
N PHE A 44 -4.43 3.90 -5.80
CA PHE A 44 -3.11 4.38 -5.35
C PHE A 44 -3.19 5.78 -4.73
N GLU A 45 -3.96 6.69 -5.34
CA GLU A 45 -4.18 8.05 -4.84
C GLU A 45 -4.89 8.03 -3.48
N ILE A 46 -5.97 7.25 -3.33
CA ILE A 46 -6.68 7.08 -2.05
C ILE A 46 -5.79 6.46 -0.96
N GLU A 47 -4.99 5.46 -1.31
CA GLU A 47 -4.11 4.76 -0.36
C GLU A 47 -2.91 5.63 0.07
N THR A 48 -2.50 6.58 -0.78
CA THR A 48 -1.56 7.67 -0.44
C THR A 48 -2.22 8.72 0.45
N LEU A 49 -3.45 9.14 0.14
CA LEU A 49 -4.22 10.07 0.97
C LEU A 49 -4.51 9.49 2.36
N ARG A 50 -4.81 8.20 2.48
CA ARG A 50 -4.95 7.51 3.77
C ARG A 50 -3.67 7.63 4.60
N LEU A 51 -2.50 7.42 3.99
CA LEU A 51 -1.22 7.55 4.68
C LEU A 51 -1.01 8.98 5.22
N LEU A 52 -1.29 10.01 4.40
CA LEU A 52 -1.21 11.41 4.82
C LEU A 52 -2.22 11.75 5.95
N CYS A 53 -3.47 11.32 5.82
CA CYS A 53 -4.51 11.48 6.84
C CYS A 53 -4.21 10.75 8.17
N SER A 54 -3.40 9.69 8.14
CA SER A 54 -3.10 8.89 9.34
C SER A 54 -2.17 9.59 10.35
N GLY A 55 -1.46 10.64 9.93
CA GLY A 55 -0.35 11.25 10.67
C GLY A 55 0.89 10.36 10.81
N LYS A 56 0.84 9.11 10.33
CA LYS A 56 1.88 8.08 10.45
C LYS A 56 2.63 7.88 9.14
N VAL A 57 3.09 8.98 8.56
CA VAL A 57 3.95 8.99 7.37
C VAL A 57 5.38 8.57 7.79
N PRO A 58 6.09 7.69 7.08
CA PRO A 58 7.48 7.36 7.38
C PRO A 58 8.42 8.52 7.01
N ASP A 59 9.51 8.68 7.76
CA ASP A 59 10.60 9.65 7.46
C ASP A 59 11.25 9.42 6.09
N ARG A 60 11.11 8.21 5.53
CA ARG A 60 11.57 7.83 4.21
C ARG A 60 10.55 6.94 3.51
N PHE A 61 10.13 7.35 2.32
CA PHE A 61 9.37 6.54 1.38
C PHE A 61 10.29 6.08 0.24
N ILE A 62 10.23 4.80 -0.12
CA ILE A 62 10.87 4.24 -1.33
C ILE A 62 9.80 3.83 -2.34
N ALA A 63 8.83 3.02 -1.92
CA ALA A 63 7.74 2.51 -2.74
C ALA A 63 6.63 1.92 -1.86
N PHE A 64 5.46 1.67 -2.44
CA PHE A 64 4.49 0.74 -1.84
C PHE A 64 4.86 -0.70 -2.19
N GLY A 65 4.38 -1.64 -1.39
CA GLY A 65 4.52 -3.07 -1.65
C GLY A 65 3.42 -3.89 -0.99
N THR A 66 3.48 -5.19 -1.21
CA THR A 66 2.51 -6.15 -0.69
C THR A 66 3.24 -7.43 -0.28
N ILE A 67 2.88 -7.98 0.89
CA ILE A 67 3.37 -9.28 1.35
C ILE A 67 2.85 -10.39 0.41
N ILE A 68 3.75 -11.23 -0.09
CA ILE A 68 3.43 -12.29 -1.06
C ILE A 68 3.59 -13.73 -0.55
N GLU A 69 3.69 -13.95 0.76
CA GLU A 69 3.56 -15.30 1.36
C GLU A 69 2.63 -15.27 2.59
N ASP A 70 2.09 -16.42 2.97
CA ASP A 70 0.98 -16.51 3.95
C ASP A 70 1.40 -16.27 5.41
N GLU A 71 2.66 -16.55 5.77
CA GLU A 71 3.22 -16.32 7.10
C GLU A 71 4.62 -15.70 7.00
N VAL A 72 4.69 -14.36 7.08
CA VAL A 72 5.95 -13.61 6.94
C VAL A 72 6.36 -12.97 8.26
N ASN A 73 7.50 -13.42 8.80
CA ASN A 73 8.10 -12.91 10.03
C ASN A 73 8.52 -11.43 9.89
N PHE A 74 7.80 -10.53 10.56
CA PHE A 74 8.14 -9.11 10.70
C PHE A 74 8.98 -8.91 11.96
N ARG A 75 10.21 -8.44 11.78
CA ARG A 75 11.25 -8.41 12.82
C ARG A 75 11.72 -7.00 13.15
N GLU A 76 12.20 -6.83 14.37
CA GLU A 76 12.74 -5.56 14.88
C GLU A 76 14.02 -5.11 14.16
N SER A 77 14.80 -6.05 13.62
CA SER A 77 16.08 -5.78 12.95
C SER A 77 16.28 -6.67 11.71
N PRO A 78 17.16 -6.27 10.76
CA PRO A 78 17.44 -7.02 9.53
C PRO A 78 18.35 -8.22 9.79
N SER A 79 17.88 -9.17 10.61
CA SER A 79 18.58 -10.39 10.99
C SER A 79 17.60 -11.55 11.21
N PRO A 80 17.97 -12.80 10.88
CA PRO A 80 17.20 -13.98 11.29
C PRO A 80 17.06 -14.10 12.82
N SER A 81 18.01 -13.54 13.58
CA SER A 81 17.99 -13.47 15.05
C SER A 81 17.29 -12.23 15.61
N GLY A 82 16.79 -11.32 14.76
CA GLY A 82 16.06 -10.13 15.20
C GLY A 82 14.71 -10.50 15.83
N SER A 83 14.31 -9.80 16.89
CA SER A 83 13.07 -10.04 17.65
C SER A 83 11.86 -10.14 16.73
N LEU A 84 11.05 -11.19 16.88
CA LEU A 84 9.80 -11.33 16.12
C LEU A 84 8.73 -10.40 16.69
N MET A 85 8.28 -9.42 15.91
CA MET A 85 7.26 -8.44 16.31
C MET A 85 5.86 -8.90 15.93
N ALA A 86 5.72 -9.51 14.75
CA ALA A 86 4.46 -10.02 14.22
C ALA A 86 4.70 -11.05 13.10
N VAL A 87 3.65 -11.79 12.74
CA VAL A 87 3.55 -12.49 11.45
C VAL A 87 2.59 -11.71 10.57
N LEU A 88 2.98 -11.41 9.33
CA LEU A 88 2.16 -10.75 8.32
C LEU A 88 1.65 -11.77 7.31
N SER A 89 0.46 -11.55 6.77
CA SER A 89 -0.19 -12.49 5.85
C SER A 89 -0.14 -12.02 4.40
N ARG A 90 -0.33 -12.96 3.47
CA ARG A 90 -0.42 -12.70 2.03
C ARG A 90 -1.45 -11.60 1.76
N GLY A 91 -1.07 -10.59 1.00
CA GLY A 91 -1.91 -9.43 0.69
C GLY A 91 -1.84 -8.28 1.68
N THR A 92 -1.13 -8.38 2.82
CA THR A 92 -0.88 -7.22 3.70
C THR A 92 -0.14 -6.11 2.92
N PRO A 93 -0.71 -4.89 2.83
CA PRO A 93 -0.06 -3.76 2.17
C PRO A 93 1.00 -3.16 3.09
N VAL A 94 2.15 -2.80 2.53
CA VAL A 94 3.33 -2.31 3.27
C VAL A 94 3.98 -1.14 2.55
N ILE A 95 4.66 -0.28 3.29
CA ILE A 95 5.39 0.87 2.76
C ILE A 95 6.88 0.58 2.92
N LEU A 96 7.64 0.55 1.81
CA LEU A 96 9.08 0.33 1.86
C LEU A 96 9.79 1.62 2.30
N THR A 97 10.59 1.52 3.35
CA THR A 97 11.33 2.63 3.95
C THR A 97 12.85 2.47 3.78
N GLU A 98 13.39 1.25 3.78
CA GLU A 98 14.81 0.97 3.56
C GLU A 98 15.04 -0.32 2.74
N ARG A 99 16.22 -0.48 2.13
CA ARG A 99 16.71 -1.76 1.58
C ARG A 99 18.13 -2.00 2.12
N ARG A 100 18.35 -3.13 2.80
CA ARG A 100 19.63 -3.46 3.45
C ARG A 100 20.01 -4.93 3.21
N GLY A 101 20.84 -5.17 2.20
CA GLY A 101 21.20 -6.52 1.77
C GLY A 101 19.97 -7.31 1.34
N ASN A 102 19.70 -8.43 1.99
CA ASN A 102 18.53 -9.27 1.72
C ASN A 102 17.27 -8.89 2.52
N TRP A 103 17.30 -7.79 3.28
CA TRP A 103 16.17 -7.29 4.06
C TRP A 103 15.61 -5.99 3.48
N VAL A 104 14.30 -5.82 3.61
CA VAL A 104 13.63 -4.53 3.37
C VAL A 104 13.08 -3.99 4.69
N GLY A 105 13.35 -2.72 4.95
CA GLY A 105 12.73 -1.96 6.01
C GLY A 105 11.34 -1.55 5.56
N LEU A 106 10.34 -1.84 6.39
CA LEU A 106 8.94 -1.59 6.12
C LEU A 106 8.32 -0.75 7.23
N GLN A 107 7.32 0.05 6.87
CA GLN A 107 6.32 0.60 7.79
C GLN A 107 4.94 0.05 7.43
N LEU A 108 4.19 -0.35 8.44
CA LEU A 108 2.79 -0.74 8.34
C LEU A 108 1.88 0.50 8.46
N TYR A 109 0.65 0.42 7.95
CA TYR A 109 -0.32 1.52 8.03
C TYR A 109 -0.79 1.84 9.46
N ASP A 110 -0.50 0.98 10.45
CA ASP A 110 -0.69 1.30 11.87
C ASP A 110 0.48 2.07 12.50
N GLY A 111 1.54 2.34 11.73
CA GLY A 111 2.75 3.07 12.13
C GLY A 111 3.87 2.21 12.69
N LYS A 112 3.71 0.88 12.79
CA LYS A 112 4.81 0.00 13.21
C LYS A 112 5.84 -0.13 12.09
N SER A 113 7.11 0.04 12.45
CA SER A 113 8.25 -0.12 11.53
C SER A 113 9.14 -1.29 11.96
N GLY A 114 9.74 -1.96 10.99
CA GLY A 114 10.48 -3.20 11.16
C GLY A 114 10.96 -3.76 9.83
N TRP A 115 11.27 -5.06 9.80
CA TRP A 115 12.02 -5.68 8.71
C TRP A 115 11.43 -7.02 8.29
N VAL A 116 11.45 -7.31 6.99
CA VAL A 116 11.21 -8.65 6.43
C VAL A 116 12.28 -9.00 5.42
N PHE A 117 12.42 -10.30 5.12
CA PHE A 117 13.27 -10.76 4.03
C PHE A 117 12.68 -10.31 2.69
N ARG A 118 13.50 -9.74 1.81
CA ARG A 118 13.06 -8.97 0.64
C ARG A 118 12.17 -9.79 -0.31
N ASP A 119 12.45 -11.08 -0.48
CA ASP A 119 11.81 -11.92 -1.49
C ASP A 119 10.34 -12.26 -1.11
N TYR A 120 9.92 -11.96 0.12
CA TYR A 120 8.52 -12.04 0.57
C TYR A 120 7.70 -10.77 0.28
N VAL A 121 8.28 -9.76 -0.37
CA VAL A 121 7.62 -8.49 -0.70
C VAL A 121 7.64 -8.24 -2.20
N ARG A 122 6.45 -8.14 -2.80
CA ARG A 122 6.32 -7.55 -4.13
C ARG A 122 6.30 -6.03 -3.98
N VAL A 123 7.19 -5.35 -4.69
CA VAL A 123 7.13 -3.89 -4.83
C VAL A 123 6.07 -3.56 -5.89
N ASN A 124 5.30 -2.50 -5.64
CA ASN A 124 4.31 -1.98 -6.56
C ASN A 124 4.93 -0.73 -7.22
N ASP A 125 5.70 -0.96 -8.28
CA ASP A 125 6.29 0.07 -9.16
C ASP A 125 5.27 0.55 -10.22
#